data_AF-A0AAE1JMN6-F1
#
_entry.id   AF-A0AAE1JMN6-F1
#
_cell.length_a   1.000
_cell.length_b   1.000
_cell.length_c   1.000
_cell.angle_alpha   90.00
_cell.angle_beta   90.00
_cell.angle_gamma   90.00
#
_symmetry.space_group_name_H-M   'P 1'
#
loop_
_entity.id
_entity.type
_entity.pdbx_description
1 polymer ?
#
loop_
_entity_poly.entity_id
_entity_poly.type
_entity_poly.pdbx_seq_one_letter_code
_entity_poly.pdbx_strand_id
1 'polypeptide(L)'
;MAMKLILIVVGLACCITGVISGGSEIHSAFSYLENDFVAAKASSSTPQPLMVALTLIQGAASKGAVCLDGTLPGYHLHRGFGSGANSWVIQLEGGGWCNTIRSCVFRKTTRRGSSDRMEKQIPFTGILSNKAEENPDFFNWNRVKVRYCDGASFSGDGEDTGANLQFRGQKIWLAAMKELMSKGMQNADQALLSGCSAGGLASIIHCDEFRGLFPKSTKVKCLSDAGFFLDATDVSGGRTLRNLFGGVVKLQEVQKNLPASCLSKLDPTSCFFPQNLISHVTTPLFILNAAYDAWQLQASLAPPSADPHGAWNSCKSNHANCNSSQIQFLQDFRNQMLNALDGFSLSSQTGLYINSCFAHCQSERQDTWFGDDSPLIKNKPIAIAVGDWYFDRQVVKAIDCAYPCDKTCHNLVFNDDVSTPVGSQPTSDGIFSTVDPQSSSDDTTATMVFSYSPRLTLTPLYMLAAYFLVAFMFLLQKGDPLFVLVPSSLQAVPPTKH
;
A
#
# COMPACT_ATOMS: atom_id res chain seq x y z
N MET A 1 -49.47 -22.08 17.41
CA MET A 1 -48.12 -21.47 17.41
C MET A 1 -47.62 -21.38 15.97
N ALA A 2 -47.95 -20.31 15.23
CA ALA A 2 -47.46 -20.13 13.86
C ALA A 2 -47.51 -18.65 13.44
N MET A 3 -47.29 -17.73 14.39
CA MET A 3 -47.27 -16.28 14.12
C MET A 3 -46.19 -15.56 14.95
N LYS A 4 -45.05 -16.24 15.13
CA LYS A 4 -43.82 -15.68 15.73
C LYS A 4 -42.54 -16.01 14.96
N LEU A 5 -42.62 -16.76 13.86
CA LEU A 5 -41.45 -17.21 13.09
C LEU A 5 -41.16 -16.37 11.84
N ILE A 6 -42.10 -15.54 11.38
CA ILE A 6 -41.93 -14.73 10.15
C ILE A 6 -41.27 -13.36 10.44
N LEU A 7 -41.36 -12.86 11.68
CA LEU A 7 -40.67 -11.63 12.10
C LEU A 7 -39.16 -11.82 12.37
N ILE A 8 -38.68 -13.06 12.48
CA ILE A 8 -37.24 -13.35 12.68
C ILE A 8 -36.51 -13.46 11.33
N VAL A 9 -37.21 -13.80 10.25
CA VAL A 9 -36.59 -13.96 8.92
C VAL A 9 -36.48 -12.63 8.16
N VAL A 10 -37.39 -11.68 8.39
CA VAL A 10 -37.31 -10.34 7.77
C VAL A 10 -36.33 -9.42 8.55
N GLY A 11 -36.13 -9.67 9.85
CA GLY A 11 -35.11 -8.97 10.65
C GLY A 11 -33.66 -9.37 10.33
N LEU A 12 -33.42 -10.59 9.82
CA LEU A 12 -32.08 -11.05 9.45
C LEU A 12 -31.63 -10.56 8.06
N ALA A 13 -32.57 -10.28 7.14
CA ALA A 13 -32.23 -9.83 5.80
C ALA A 13 -31.74 -8.36 5.76
N CYS A 14 -32.22 -7.50 6.66
CA CYS A 14 -31.75 -6.11 6.79
C CYS A 14 -30.44 -5.97 7.60
N CYS A 15 -30.02 -7.01 8.33
CA CYS A 15 -28.71 -7.03 9.00
C CYS A 15 -27.58 -7.57 8.12
N ILE A 16 -27.89 -8.22 6.99
CA ILE A 16 -26.88 -8.75 6.06
C ILE A 16 -26.54 -7.74 4.95
N THR A 17 -27.39 -6.76 4.66
CA THR A 17 -27.07 -5.67 3.70
C THR A 17 -26.24 -4.53 4.32
N GLY A 18 -26.15 -4.42 5.65
CA GLY A 18 -25.31 -3.44 6.34
C GLY A 18 -23.84 -3.86 6.54
N VAL A 19 -23.47 -5.10 6.24
CA VAL A 19 -22.11 -5.64 6.47
C VAL A 19 -21.35 -5.88 5.15
N ILE A 20 -21.99 -5.66 3.99
CA ILE A 20 -21.41 -5.99 2.68
C ILE A 20 -20.69 -4.79 2.02
N SER A 21 -20.95 -3.53 2.43
CA SER A 21 -20.31 -2.35 1.79
C SER A 21 -18.93 -1.96 2.37
N GLY A 22 -18.64 -2.30 3.63
CA GLY A 22 -17.42 -1.83 4.31
C GLY A 22 -16.10 -2.39 3.77
N GLY A 23 -16.12 -3.52 3.04
CA GLY A 23 -14.90 -4.13 2.48
C GLY A 23 -14.52 -3.66 1.09
N SER A 24 -15.49 -3.17 0.30
CA SER A 24 -15.33 -2.82 -1.11
C SER A 24 -14.84 -1.38 -1.28
N GLU A 25 -15.40 -0.44 -0.52
CA GLU A 25 -15.02 0.98 -0.61
C GLU A 25 -13.61 1.26 -0.08
N ILE A 26 -13.18 0.51 0.93
CA ILE A 26 -11.82 0.57 1.46
C ILE A 26 -10.79 0.20 0.37
N HIS A 27 -11.06 -0.83 -0.45
CA HIS A 27 -10.15 -1.24 -1.53
C HIS A 27 -10.14 -0.27 -2.71
N SER A 28 -11.28 0.36 -3.00
CA SER A 28 -11.40 1.41 -4.02
C SER A 28 -10.45 2.57 -3.69
N ALA A 29 -10.56 3.13 -2.47
CA ALA A 29 -9.69 4.20 -1.99
C ALA A 29 -8.20 3.83 -1.98
N PHE A 30 -7.85 2.57 -1.66
CA PHE A 30 -6.46 2.09 -1.71
C PHE A 30 -5.91 1.86 -3.11
N SER A 31 -6.76 1.56 -4.10
CA SER A 31 -6.34 1.55 -5.50
C SER A 31 -6.06 2.97 -6.01
N TYR A 32 -6.84 3.96 -5.56
CA TYR A 32 -6.66 5.37 -5.93
C TYR A 32 -5.39 6.01 -5.38
N LEU A 33 -4.94 5.60 -4.19
CA LEU A 33 -3.67 6.06 -3.59
C LEU A 33 -2.43 5.75 -4.46
N GLU A 34 -2.55 4.86 -5.45
CA GLU A 34 -1.46 4.49 -6.35
C GLU A 34 -1.80 4.61 -7.85
N ASN A 35 -3.03 4.95 -8.25
CA ASN A 35 -3.48 4.93 -9.67
C ASN A 35 -3.83 6.28 -10.32
N ASP A 36 -3.80 7.42 -9.63
CA ASP A 36 -4.05 8.71 -10.30
C ASP A 36 -2.78 9.27 -10.96
N PHE A 37 -2.47 8.71 -12.13
CA PHE A 37 -1.72 9.41 -13.17
C PHE A 37 -2.70 9.84 -14.27
N VAL A 38 -3.45 10.91 -14.02
CA VAL A 38 -4.00 11.69 -15.13
C VAL A 38 -2.85 12.55 -15.62
N ALA A 39 -2.28 12.16 -16.77
CA ALA A 39 -1.32 12.96 -17.50
C ALA A 39 -1.96 14.34 -17.78
N ALA A 40 -1.62 15.34 -16.96
CA ALA A 40 -1.88 16.73 -17.29
C ALA A 40 -1.23 17.00 -18.65
N LYS A 41 -1.97 17.66 -19.55
CA LYS A 41 -1.53 18.01 -20.91
C LYS A 41 -0.08 18.50 -20.89
N ALA A 42 0.81 17.68 -21.44
CA ALA A 42 2.21 18.02 -21.59
C ALA A 42 2.35 19.22 -22.53
N SER A 43 2.80 20.34 -21.97
CA SER A 43 3.38 21.45 -22.70
C SER A 43 4.82 21.62 -22.20
N SER A 44 5.76 21.53 -23.15
CA SER A 44 7.23 21.63 -23.09
C SER A 44 8.03 20.53 -22.35
N SER A 45 8.60 19.62 -23.16
CA SER A 45 9.91 18.97 -23.01
C SER A 45 10.32 18.38 -21.65
N THR A 46 9.44 17.67 -20.94
CA THR A 46 9.87 16.86 -19.79
C THR A 46 10.57 15.58 -20.29
N PRO A 47 11.86 15.35 -19.96
CA PRO A 47 12.57 14.16 -20.42
C PRO A 47 11.97 12.91 -19.76
N GLN A 48 11.56 11.94 -20.60
CA GLN A 48 10.87 10.72 -20.17
C GLN A 48 11.69 9.95 -19.12
N PRO A 49 11.03 9.38 -18.08
CA PRO A 49 11.71 8.59 -17.07
C PRO A 49 12.25 7.28 -17.66
N LEU A 50 13.31 6.76 -17.04
CA LEU A 50 13.92 5.49 -17.42
C LEU A 50 12.96 4.33 -17.10
N MET A 51 12.51 3.61 -18.12
CA MET A 51 11.71 2.39 -17.94
C MET A 51 12.61 1.17 -17.73
N VAL A 52 12.40 0.43 -16.62
CA VAL A 52 13.22 -0.71 -16.24
C VAL A 52 12.38 -1.98 -16.23
N ALA A 53 12.86 -3.03 -16.90
CA ALA A 53 12.15 -4.30 -17.04
C ALA A 53 12.13 -5.14 -15.76
N LEU A 54 11.03 -5.88 -15.56
CA LEU A 54 10.84 -6.85 -14.50
C LEU A 54 11.70 -8.08 -14.76
N THR A 55 12.44 -8.52 -13.75
CA THR A 55 13.15 -9.81 -13.73
C THR A 55 12.59 -10.68 -12.61
N LEU A 56 12.12 -11.87 -12.96
CA LEU A 56 11.68 -12.88 -11.98
C LEU A 56 12.88 -13.65 -11.43
N ILE A 57 12.84 -13.99 -10.14
CA ILE A 57 13.89 -14.73 -9.46
C ILE A 57 13.64 -16.23 -9.68
N GLN A 58 14.23 -16.79 -10.74
CA GLN A 58 13.97 -18.17 -11.17
C GLN A 58 14.26 -19.23 -10.08
N GLY A 59 15.28 -19.00 -9.25
CA GLY A 59 15.64 -19.93 -8.16
C GLY A 59 14.76 -19.84 -6.91
N ALA A 60 13.84 -18.87 -6.82
CA ALA A 60 13.12 -18.55 -5.59
C ALA A 60 12.17 -19.66 -5.12
N ALA A 61 11.43 -20.29 -6.03
CA ALA A 61 10.50 -21.38 -5.70
C ALA A 61 11.21 -22.56 -4.99
N SER A 62 12.45 -22.89 -5.39
CA SER A 62 13.24 -23.95 -4.74
C SER A 62 13.59 -23.65 -3.27
N LYS A 63 13.43 -22.40 -2.84
CA LYS A 63 13.63 -21.92 -1.46
C LYS A 63 12.31 -21.64 -0.75
N GLY A 64 11.17 -21.93 -1.38
CA GLY A 64 9.84 -21.59 -0.88
C GLY A 64 9.54 -20.09 -0.92
N ALA A 65 10.31 -19.31 -1.67
CA ALA A 65 10.11 -17.88 -1.84
C ALA A 65 9.18 -17.63 -3.03
N VAL A 66 7.90 -17.41 -2.74
CA VAL A 66 6.83 -17.21 -3.74
C VAL A 66 5.87 -16.12 -3.27
N CYS A 67 5.22 -15.43 -4.20
CA CYS A 67 4.18 -14.45 -3.91
C CYS A 67 2.93 -15.11 -3.29
N LEU A 68 1.97 -14.30 -2.82
CA LEU A 68 0.72 -14.78 -2.19
C LEU A 68 -0.01 -15.87 -2.98
N ASP A 69 0.04 -15.83 -4.32
CA ASP A 69 -0.58 -16.81 -5.22
C ASP A 69 0.31 -18.00 -5.62
N GLY A 70 1.58 -18.03 -5.17
CA GLY A 70 2.57 -19.05 -5.54
C GLY A 70 3.45 -18.70 -6.73
N THR A 71 3.26 -17.55 -7.40
CA THR A 71 4.15 -17.09 -8.49
C THR A 71 5.52 -16.65 -7.96
N LEU A 72 6.50 -16.58 -8.85
CA LEU A 72 7.87 -16.18 -8.47
C LEU A 72 7.92 -14.68 -8.10
N PRO A 73 8.68 -14.29 -7.07
CA PRO A 73 8.97 -12.88 -6.82
C PRO A 73 9.87 -12.30 -7.91
N GLY A 74 9.89 -10.97 -8.01
CA GLY A 74 10.68 -10.26 -9.01
C GLY A 74 11.23 -8.93 -8.53
N TYR A 75 12.16 -8.39 -9.31
CA TYR A 75 12.78 -7.09 -9.08
C TYR A 75 13.08 -6.40 -10.43
N HIS A 76 13.27 -5.09 -10.39
CA HIS A 76 13.76 -4.29 -11.52
C HIS A 76 15.18 -3.83 -11.18
N LEU A 77 16.12 -3.90 -12.12
CA LEU A 77 17.52 -3.51 -11.90
C LEU A 77 18.02 -2.67 -13.05
N HIS A 78 18.52 -1.48 -12.73
CA HIS A 78 19.31 -0.65 -13.63
C HIS A 78 20.74 -0.51 -13.10
N ARG A 79 21.74 -0.74 -13.96
CA ARG A 79 23.14 -0.80 -13.55
C ARG A 79 23.72 0.58 -13.27
N GLY A 80 24.63 0.61 -12.30
CA GLY A 80 25.43 1.79 -11.99
C GLY A 80 26.55 2.00 -13.02
N PHE A 81 27.16 3.18 -12.99
CA PHE A 81 28.25 3.56 -13.87
C PHE A 81 29.22 4.51 -13.17
N GLY A 82 30.43 4.65 -13.73
CA GLY A 82 31.47 5.52 -13.18
C GLY A 82 31.78 5.19 -11.71
N SER A 83 31.88 6.21 -10.87
CA SER A 83 32.14 6.07 -9.43
C SER A 83 31.04 5.33 -8.65
N GLY A 84 29.82 5.23 -9.19
CA GLY A 84 28.70 4.52 -8.58
C GLY A 84 28.56 3.05 -9.01
N ALA A 85 29.44 2.54 -9.89
CA ALA A 85 29.34 1.18 -10.43
C ALA A 85 29.38 0.07 -9.36
N ASN A 86 30.04 0.32 -8.23
CA ASN A 86 30.11 -0.57 -7.06
C ASN A 86 29.23 -0.10 -5.88
N SER A 87 28.29 0.82 -6.12
CA SER A 87 27.36 1.30 -5.10
C SER A 87 25.93 0.85 -5.43
N TRP A 88 25.12 0.58 -4.41
CA TRP A 88 23.80 -0.05 -4.57
C TRP A 88 22.70 0.65 -3.76
N VAL A 89 21.60 1.01 -4.43
CA VAL A 89 20.34 1.40 -3.78
C VAL A 89 19.32 0.30 -4.02
N ILE A 90 18.82 -0.28 -2.93
CA ILE A 90 17.77 -1.29 -2.95
C ILE A 90 16.49 -0.66 -2.42
N GLN A 91 15.52 -0.37 -3.29
CA GLN A 91 14.23 0.18 -2.93
C GLN A 91 13.20 -0.95 -2.80
N LEU A 92 12.66 -1.14 -1.60
CA LEU A 92 11.56 -2.06 -1.33
C LEU A 92 10.23 -1.39 -1.67
N GLU A 93 9.43 -2.06 -2.50
CA GLU A 93 8.11 -1.59 -2.86
C GLU A 93 7.14 -1.65 -1.67
N GLY A 94 6.28 -0.64 -1.55
CA GLY A 94 5.18 -0.58 -0.60
C GLY A 94 3.86 -1.09 -1.18
N GLY A 95 2.75 -0.80 -0.50
CA GLY A 95 1.40 -1.08 -1.01
C GLY A 95 0.44 -1.70 0.01
N GLY A 96 0.54 -1.30 1.28
CA GLY A 96 -0.33 -1.78 2.36
C GLY A 96 -0.16 -3.26 2.71
N TRP A 97 -1.17 -3.83 3.36
CA TRP A 97 -1.12 -5.19 3.90
C TRP A 97 -2.44 -5.92 3.69
N CYS A 98 -2.44 -7.24 3.89
CA CYS A 98 -3.66 -8.01 4.07
C CYS A 98 -3.61 -8.74 5.43
N ASN A 99 -4.69 -8.65 6.20
CA ASN A 99 -4.72 -9.08 7.60
C ASN A 99 -5.81 -10.13 7.90
N THR A 100 -6.52 -10.58 6.87
CA THR A 100 -7.54 -11.63 6.95
C THR A 100 -7.42 -12.54 5.73
N ILE A 101 -7.90 -13.77 5.81
CA ILE A 101 -7.96 -14.68 4.66
C ILE A 101 -8.68 -14.01 3.49
N ARG A 102 -9.83 -13.37 3.72
CA ARG A 102 -10.60 -12.68 2.68
C ARG A 102 -9.78 -11.58 2.00
N SER A 103 -9.15 -10.69 2.76
CA SER A 103 -8.36 -9.60 2.17
C SER A 103 -7.12 -10.13 1.45
N CYS A 104 -6.50 -11.21 1.92
CA CYS A 104 -5.36 -11.82 1.24
C CYS A 104 -5.76 -12.59 -0.03
N VAL A 105 -6.91 -13.28 -0.05
CA VAL A 105 -7.47 -13.91 -1.26
C VAL A 105 -7.80 -12.86 -2.32
N PHE A 106 -8.32 -11.70 -1.94
CA PHE A 106 -8.48 -10.60 -2.88
C PHE A 106 -7.13 -10.09 -3.38
N ARG A 107 -6.19 -9.86 -2.46
CA ARG A 107 -4.88 -9.29 -2.79
C ARG A 107 -4.07 -10.16 -3.75
N LYS A 108 -4.14 -11.50 -3.64
CA LYS A 108 -3.41 -12.42 -4.51
C LYS A 108 -3.81 -12.34 -5.98
N THR A 109 -4.96 -11.75 -6.31
CA THR A 109 -5.39 -11.54 -7.71
C THR A 109 -4.90 -10.22 -8.32
N THR A 110 -4.01 -9.50 -7.63
CA THR A 110 -3.50 -8.17 -8.03
C THR A 110 -1.97 -8.18 -8.20
N ARG A 111 -1.40 -7.09 -8.74
CA ARG A 111 0.07 -6.89 -8.82
C ARG A 111 0.78 -7.00 -7.46
N ARG A 112 0.03 -6.81 -6.37
CA ARG A 112 0.51 -6.84 -4.97
C ARG A 112 0.47 -8.23 -4.33
N GLY A 113 0.12 -9.26 -5.07
CA GLY A 113 0.13 -10.64 -4.60
C GLY A 113 0.45 -11.68 -5.69
N SER A 114 0.69 -11.24 -6.93
CA SER A 114 1.01 -12.09 -8.07
C SER A 114 1.94 -11.38 -9.04
N SER A 115 3.04 -12.02 -9.43
CA SER A 115 3.95 -11.46 -10.43
C SER A 115 3.42 -11.58 -11.87
N ASP A 116 2.43 -12.43 -12.11
CA ASP A 116 1.72 -12.49 -13.40
C ASP A 116 0.97 -11.18 -13.67
N ARG A 117 0.58 -10.48 -12.61
CA ARG A 117 -0.14 -9.20 -12.65
C ARG A 117 0.76 -7.97 -12.48
N MET A 118 2.06 -8.15 -12.28
CA MET A 118 3.01 -7.04 -12.21
C MET A 118 3.25 -6.41 -13.58
N GLU A 119 3.43 -5.09 -13.58
CA GLU A 119 3.90 -4.33 -14.72
C GLU A 119 5.25 -4.88 -15.19
N LYS A 120 5.35 -5.12 -16.50
CA LYS A 120 6.56 -5.69 -17.10
C LYS A 120 7.71 -4.69 -17.15
N GLN A 121 7.41 -3.40 -17.07
CA GLN A 121 8.38 -2.32 -16.89
C GLN A 121 7.79 -1.27 -15.96
N ILE A 122 8.65 -0.60 -15.18
CA ILE A 122 8.24 0.54 -14.33
C ILE A 122 9.21 1.71 -14.53
N PRO A 123 8.75 2.97 -14.38
CA PRO A 123 9.64 4.12 -14.41
C PRO A 123 10.49 4.17 -13.14
N PHE A 124 11.75 4.51 -13.30
CA PHE A 124 12.65 4.85 -12.19
C PHE A 124 12.73 6.37 -12.06
N THR A 125 12.18 6.88 -10.96
CA THR A 125 12.06 8.31 -10.63
C THR A 125 12.56 8.58 -9.20
N GLY A 126 12.70 9.85 -8.81
CA GLY A 126 13.12 10.24 -7.47
C GLY A 126 14.48 9.61 -7.11
N ILE A 127 14.57 8.95 -5.96
CA ILE A 127 15.76 8.25 -5.49
C ILE A 127 16.28 7.17 -6.46
N LEU A 128 15.46 6.68 -7.39
CA LEU A 128 15.85 5.71 -8.42
C LEU A 128 16.17 6.36 -9.78
N SER A 129 16.00 7.68 -9.96
CA SER A 129 16.31 8.34 -11.24
C SER A 129 17.78 8.15 -11.63
N ASN A 130 18.04 8.16 -12.93
CA ASN A 130 19.38 8.09 -13.53
C ASN A 130 19.97 9.40 -13.99
N LYS A 131 19.32 10.51 -13.64
CA LYS A 131 19.80 11.83 -13.97
C LYS A 131 20.26 12.55 -12.70
N ALA A 132 21.41 13.19 -12.76
CA ALA A 132 22.02 13.83 -11.60
C ALA A 132 21.20 15.05 -11.14
N GLU A 133 20.54 15.71 -12.08
CA GLU A 133 19.62 16.83 -11.84
C GLU A 133 18.36 16.40 -11.08
N GLU A 134 17.97 15.12 -11.17
CA GLU A 134 16.81 14.55 -10.48
C GLU A 134 17.19 13.77 -9.20
N ASN A 135 18.42 13.25 -9.13
CA ASN A 135 18.91 12.38 -8.07
C ASN A 135 20.43 12.58 -7.85
N PRO A 136 20.84 13.69 -7.21
CA PRO A 136 22.21 14.18 -7.27
C PRO A 136 23.28 13.22 -6.76
N ASP A 137 22.92 12.41 -5.77
CA ASP A 137 23.85 11.60 -4.99
C ASP A 137 23.83 10.11 -5.38
N PHE A 138 22.71 9.61 -5.90
CA PHE A 138 22.52 8.18 -6.19
C PHE A 138 22.27 7.86 -7.68
N PHE A 139 22.25 8.87 -8.57
CA PHE A 139 21.92 8.68 -10.00
C PHE A 139 22.84 7.72 -10.77
N ASN A 140 24.06 7.48 -10.31
CA ASN A 140 25.01 6.59 -10.97
C ASN A 140 25.21 5.26 -10.24
N TRP A 141 24.41 4.96 -9.21
CA TRP A 141 24.46 3.71 -8.47
C TRP A 141 23.75 2.58 -9.23
N ASN A 142 24.00 1.33 -8.85
CA ASN A 142 23.10 0.24 -9.18
C ASN A 142 21.79 0.50 -8.43
N ARG A 143 20.67 0.58 -9.15
CA ARG A 143 19.37 0.87 -8.57
C ARG A 143 18.45 -0.29 -8.79
N VAL A 144 17.81 -0.72 -7.71
CA VAL A 144 16.96 -1.88 -7.68
C VAL A 144 15.62 -1.52 -7.07
N LYS A 145 14.53 -1.98 -7.68
CA LYS A 145 13.21 -2.01 -7.04
C LYS A 145 12.81 -3.46 -6.84
N VAL A 146 12.75 -3.92 -5.59
CA VAL A 146 12.23 -5.26 -5.27
C VAL A 146 10.72 -5.20 -5.17
N ARG A 147 10.01 -6.01 -5.96
CA ARG A 147 8.54 -5.97 -6.05
C ARG A 147 7.88 -6.62 -4.85
N TYR A 148 6.82 -6.00 -4.36
CA TYR A 148 6.10 -6.42 -3.15
C TYR A 148 4.90 -7.29 -3.50
N CYS A 149 4.93 -8.53 -3.01
CA CYS A 149 3.88 -9.50 -3.29
C CYS A 149 3.54 -10.46 -2.15
N ASP A 150 4.02 -10.19 -0.93
CA ASP A 150 3.79 -11.04 0.25
C ASP A 150 2.67 -10.52 1.17
N GLY A 151 2.43 -9.20 1.22
CA GLY A 151 1.36 -8.62 2.04
C GLY A 151 1.69 -8.43 3.52
N ALA A 152 2.95 -8.60 3.94
CA ALA A 152 3.45 -8.42 5.31
C ALA A 152 4.78 -7.66 5.37
N SER A 153 5.02 -6.66 4.53
CA SER A 153 6.30 -5.91 4.55
C SER A 153 7.53 -6.81 4.49
N PHE A 154 7.53 -7.83 3.64
CA PHE A 154 8.62 -8.81 3.53
C PHE A 154 8.95 -9.59 4.82
N SER A 155 8.03 -9.67 5.78
CA SER A 155 8.31 -10.25 7.11
C SER A 155 7.52 -11.51 7.46
N GLY A 156 6.54 -11.90 6.64
CA GLY A 156 5.77 -13.14 6.86
C GLY A 156 6.56 -14.42 6.60
N ASP A 157 6.30 -15.47 7.37
CA ASP A 157 6.76 -16.84 7.06
C ASP A 157 5.74 -17.90 7.51
N GLY A 158 4.58 -17.87 6.87
CA GLY A 158 3.47 -18.80 7.08
C GLY A 158 2.79 -19.19 5.77
N GLU A 159 1.70 -19.94 5.86
CA GLU A 159 0.82 -20.25 4.73
C GLU A 159 -0.59 -20.59 5.23
N ASP A 160 -1.56 -20.48 4.32
CA ASP A 160 -2.91 -21.03 4.52
C ASP A 160 -3.23 -21.98 3.36
N THR A 161 -3.27 -23.28 3.67
CA THR A 161 -3.51 -24.32 2.67
C THR A 161 -4.97 -24.36 2.21
N GLY A 162 -5.92 -23.98 3.06
CA GLY A 162 -7.35 -23.95 2.73
C GLY A 162 -7.70 -22.88 1.69
N ALA A 163 -7.07 -21.71 1.78
CA ALA A 163 -7.24 -20.59 0.86
C ALA A 163 -6.18 -20.53 -0.25
N ASN A 164 -5.23 -21.48 -0.27
CA ASN A 164 -4.06 -21.48 -1.15
C ASN A 164 -3.35 -20.12 -1.15
N LEU A 165 -2.88 -19.71 0.03
CA LEU A 165 -2.16 -18.46 0.27
C LEU A 165 -0.75 -18.75 0.80
N GLN A 166 0.22 -18.05 0.25
CA GLN A 166 1.63 -18.18 0.59
C GLN A 166 2.14 -16.89 1.26
N PHE A 167 2.36 -16.90 2.57
CA PHE A 167 2.85 -15.74 3.32
C PHE A 167 4.37 -15.80 3.46
N ARG A 168 5.08 -15.61 2.34
CA ARG A 168 6.53 -15.90 2.23
C ARG A 168 7.42 -14.66 2.19
N GLY A 169 7.00 -13.57 2.84
CA GLY A 169 7.72 -12.30 2.85
C GLY A 169 9.21 -12.44 3.19
N GLN A 170 9.54 -13.09 4.31
CA GLN A 170 10.93 -13.27 4.74
C GLN A 170 11.73 -14.07 3.71
N LYS A 171 11.12 -15.12 3.13
CA LYS A 171 11.79 -15.94 2.12
C LYS A 171 12.01 -15.16 0.82
N ILE A 172 11.05 -14.33 0.41
CA ILE A 172 11.18 -13.43 -0.74
C ILE A 172 12.33 -12.45 -0.52
N TRP A 173 12.41 -11.81 0.66
CA TRP A 173 13.52 -10.94 1.03
C TRP A 173 14.88 -11.64 0.90
N LEU A 174 15.03 -12.81 1.53
CA LEU A 174 16.27 -13.58 1.49
C LEU A 174 16.64 -14.01 0.06
N ALA A 175 15.67 -14.43 -0.74
CA ALA A 175 15.89 -14.81 -2.14
C ALA A 175 16.31 -13.60 -3.00
N ALA A 176 15.67 -12.45 -2.82
CA ALA A 176 16.01 -11.22 -3.53
C ALA A 176 17.43 -10.75 -3.16
N MET A 177 17.76 -10.70 -1.87
CA MET A 177 19.10 -10.27 -1.46
C MET A 177 20.18 -11.21 -1.97
N LYS A 178 19.96 -12.52 -1.90
CA LYS A 178 20.90 -13.52 -2.45
C LYS A 178 21.08 -13.37 -3.96
N GLU A 179 20.00 -13.16 -4.71
CA GLU A 179 20.04 -12.92 -6.15
C GLU A 179 20.87 -11.67 -6.49
N LEU A 180 20.66 -10.57 -5.77
CA LEU A 180 21.39 -9.31 -5.97
C LEU A 180 22.87 -9.42 -5.58
N MET A 181 23.18 -10.13 -4.50
CA MET A 181 24.57 -10.45 -4.11
C MET A 181 25.30 -11.15 -5.26
N SER A 182 24.67 -12.15 -5.88
CA SER A 182 25.22 -12.88 -7.03
C SER A 182 25.41 -12.00 -8.28
N LYS A 183 24.66 -10.90 -8.39
CA LYS A 183 24.76 -9.92 -9.49
C LYS A 183 25.82 -8.86 -9.28
N GLY A 184 26.64 -9.00 -8.24
CA GLY A 184 27.77 -8.12 -7.95
C GLY A 184 27.58 -7.25 -6.70
N MET A 185 26.41 -7.28 -6.04
CA MET A 185 26.20 -6.50 -4.82
C MET A 185 27.15 -6.94 -3.69
N GLN A 186 27.59 -8.19 -3.69
CA GLN A 186 28.60 -8.70 -2.75
C GLN A 186 29.95 -7.95 -2.78
N ASN A 187 30.24 -7.23 -3.87
CA ASN A 187 31.44 -6.43 -4.04
C ASN A 187 31.19 -4.93 -3.77
N ALA A 188 30.06 -4.57 -3.17
CA ALA A 188 29.69 -3.18 -2.99
C ALA A 188 30.63 -2.46 -2.03
N ASP A 189 31.05 -1.26 -2.43
CA ASP A 189 31.71 -0.30 -1.53
C ASP A 189 30.68 0.39 -0.63
N GLN A 190 29.48 0.60 -1.17
CA GLN A 190 28.40 1.33 -0.54
C GLN A 190 27.04 0.70 -0.86
N ALA A 191 26.17 0.59 0.14
CA ALA A 191 24.83 0.06 -0.03
C ALA A 191 23.79 0.80 0.83
N LEU A 192 22.69 1.20 0.21
CA LEU A 192 21.53 1.82 0.87
C LEU A 192 20.33 0.90 0.70
N LEU A 193 19.80 0.39 1.82
CA LEU A 193 18.46 -0.21 1.83
C LEU A 193 17.43 0.89 2.02
N SER A 194 16.46 0.98 1.14
CA SER A 194 15.41 1.97 1.17
C SER A 194 14.06 1.33 0.87
N GLY A 195 12.96 2.03 1.13
CA GLY A 195 11.64 1.59 0.77
C GLY A 195 10.60 2.61 1.17
N CYS A 196 9.43 2.55 0.53
CA CYS A 196 8.29 3.37 0.91
C CYS A 196 7.17 2.57 1.58
N SER A 197 6.49 3.15 2.58
CA SER A 197 5.20 2.66 3.11
C SER A 197 5.41 1.29 3.76
N ALA A 198 4.69 0.25 3.32
CA ALA A 198 4.98 -1.12 3.71
C ALA A 198 6.44 -1.53 3.43
N GLY A 199 7.07 -1.04 2.35
CA GLY A 199 8.48 -1.23 2.05
C GLY A 199 9.41 -0.37 2.92
N GLY A 200 8.95 0.78 3.41
CA GLY A 200 9.67 1.59 4.39
C GLY A 200 9.68 0.93 5.77
N LEU A 201 8.55 0.34 6.19
CA LEU A 201 8.52 -0.52 7.37
C LEU A 201 9.45 -1.73 7.19
N ALA A 202 9.45 -2.34 6.01
CA ALA A 202 10.37 -3.45 5.68
C ALA A 202 11.84 -3.02 5.75
N SER A 203 12.20 -1.81 5.32
CA SER A 203 13.58 -1.32 5.41
C SER A 203 14.05 -1.11 6.85
N ILE A 204 13.13 -0.84 7.79
CA ILE A 204 13.43 -0.85 9.24
C ILE A 204 13.63 -2.30 9.72
N ILE A 205 12.68 -3.19 9.43
CA ILE A 205 12.69 -4.60 9.88
C ILE A 205 13.98 -5.31 9.45
N HIS A 206 14.37 -5.17 8.18
CA HIS A 206 15.49 -5.89 7.61
C HIS A 206 16.81 -5.12 7.63
N CYS A 207 16.87 -3.94 8.27
CA CYS A 207 18.05 -3.08 8.19
C CYS A 207 19.35 -3.78 8.66
N ASP A 208 19.29 -4.43 9.83
CA ASP A 208 20.45 -5.13 10.39
C ASP A 208 20.76 -6.43 9.64
N GLU A 209 19.74 -7.13 9.10
CA GLU A 209 19.96 -8.28 8.21
C GLU A 209 20.71 -7.86 6.94
N PHE A 210 20.30 -6.74 6.34
CA PHE A 210 20.96 -6.17 5.17
C PHE A 210 22.40 -5.78 5.47
N ARG A 211 22.65 -5.11 6.60
CA ARG A 211 24.02 -4.83 7.06
C ARG A 211 24.84 -6.10 7.22
N GLY A 212 24.24 -7.18 7.72
CA GLY A 212 24.90 -8.47 7.93
C GLY A 212 25.38 -9.16 6.65
N LEU A 213 24.88 -8.77 5.47
CA LEU A 213 25.30 -9.33 4.18
C LEU A 213 26.70 -8.89 3.74
N PHE A 214 27.22 -7.79 4.30
CA PHE A 214 28.43 -7.13 3.82
C PHE A 214 29.56 -7.17 4.85
N PRO A 215 30.83 -7.15 4.40
CA PRO A 215 31.98 -7.01 5.31
C PRO A 215 31.93 -5.68 6.09
N LYS A 216 32.77 -5.56 7.12
CA LYS A 216 32.85 -4.35 7.95
C LYS A 216 33.27 -3.10 7.16
N SER A 217 34.01 -3.28 6.06
CA SER A 217 34.53 -2.22 5.19
C SER A 217 33.46 -1.56 4.31
N THR A 218 32.38 -2.26 3.96
CA THR A 218 31.29 -1.69 3.15
C THR A 218 30.49 -0.69 3.98
N LYS A 219 30.27 0.51 3.45
CA LYS A 219 29.36 1.50 4.06
C LYS A 219 27.92 1.06 3.78
N VAL A 220 27.18 0.71 4.83
CA VAL A 220 25.79 0.30 4.71
C VAL A 220 24.92 1.15 5.63
N LYS A 221 23.83 1.69 5.09
CA LYS A 221 22.82 2.45 5.85
C LYS A 221 21.41 2.11 5.35
N CYS A 222 20.39 2.50 6.10
CA CYS A 222 18.99 2.27 5.73
C CYS A 222 18.18 3.56 5.73
N LEU A 223 17.21 3.66 4.82
CA LEU A 223 16.24 4.74 4.72
C LEU A 223 14.83 4.15 4.79
N SER A 224 14.00 4.68 5.67
CA SER A 224 12.56 4.38 5.71
C SER A 224 11.79 5.63 5.32
N ASP A 225 11.14 5.60 4.16
CA ASP A 225 10.22 6.64 3.69
C ASP A 225 8.77 6.24 3.98
N ALA A 226 8.04 7.09 4.70
CA ALA A 226 6.63 6.86 5.06
C ALA A 226 6.37 5.50 5.73
N GLY A 227 7.41 4.93 6.36
CA GLY A 227 7.39 3.61 7.01
C GLY A 227 7.23 3.70 8.52
N PHE A 228 7.25 4.91 9.10
CA PHE A 228 7.18 5.11 10.55
C PHE A 228 5.73 5.28 11.04
N PHE A 229 4.96 4.20 10.93
CA PHE A 229 3.58 4.15 11.38
C PHE A 229 3.45 4.15 12.90
N LEU A 230 2.46 4.89 13.41
CA LEU A 230 2.14 4.90 14.85
C LEU A 230 0.99 3.97 15.23
N ASP A 231 1.09 3.34 16.39
CA ASP A 231 -0.02 2.72 17.10
C ASP A 231 -0.88 3.81 17.77
N ALA A 232 -1.53 4.63 16.94
CA ALA A 232 -2.35 5.75 17.37
C ALA A 232 -3.83 5.36 17.52
N THR A 233 -4.54 6.11 18.36
CA THR A 233 -5.99 6.01 18.49
C THR A 233 -6.66 6.69 17.30
N ASP A 234 -7.69 6.07 16.74
CA ASP A 234 -8.51 6.63 15.66
C ASP A 234 -9.59 7.59 16.19
N VAL A 235 -10.29 8.26 15.28
CA VAL A 235 -11.27 9.31 15.62
C VAL A 235 -12.50 8.79 16.38
N SER A 236 -12.68 7.46 16.44
CA SER A 236 -13.72 6.81 17.24
C SER A 236 -13.24 6.35 18.63
N GLY A 237 -11.95 6.55 18.95
CA GLY A 237 -11.33 6.03 20.17
C GLY A 237 -10.80 4.60 20.03
N GLY A 238 -10.89 3.99 18.83
CA GLY A 238 -10.38 2.66 18.53
C GLY A 238 -8.89 2.67 18.19
N ARG A 239 -8.33 1.48 17.90
CA ARG A 239 -6.93 1.33 17.42
C ARG A 239 -6.92 0.59 16.09
N THR A 240 -7.47 1.22 15.05
CA THR A 240 -7.63 0.59 13.73
C THR A 240 -6.31 0.00 13.19
N LEU A 241 -5.19 0.74 13.21
CA LEU A 241 -3.93 0.21 12.68
C LEU A 241 -3.41 -0.97 13.50
N ARG A 242 -3.60 -0.96 14.83
CA ARG A 242 -3.22 -2.08 15.69
C ARG A 242 -4.00 -3.34 15.35
N ASN A 243 -5.29 -3.20 15.05
CA ASN A 243 -6.13 -4.33 14.63
C ASN A 243 -5.68 -4.86 13.26
N LEU A 244 -5.34 -3.97 12.32
CA LEU A 244 -4.75 -4.35 11.03
C LEU A 244 -3.46 -5.14 11.25
N PHE A 245 -2.48 -4.55 11.93
CA PHE A 245 -1.17 -5.16 12.20
C PHE A 245 -1.27 -6.44 13.02
N GLY A 246 -2.18 -6.51 13.99
CA GLY A 246 -2.42 -7.73 14.76
C GLY A 246 -2.91 -8.89 13.89
N GLY A 247 -3.78 -8.60 12.91
CA GLY A 247 -4.20 -9.57 11.91
C GLY A 247 -3.05 -9.98 10.99
N VAL A 248 -2.23 -9.04 10.50
CA VAL A 248 -1.04 -9.35 9.68
C VAL A 248 -0.08 -10.26 10.44
N VAL A 249 0.31 -9.86 11.64
CA VAL A 249 1.29 -10.58 12.45
C VAL A 249 0.82 -11.98 12.77
N LYS A 250 -0.44 -12.13 13.21
CA LYS A 250 -1.01 -13.44 13.54
C LYS A 250 -1.18 -14.33 12.33
N LEU A 251 -1.76 -13.80 11.24
CA LEU A 251 -2.11 -14.59 10.06
C LEU A 251 -0.88 -15.05 9.28
N GLN A 252 0.12 -14.19 9.19
CA GLN A 252 1.29 -14.40 8.34
C GLN A 252 2.53 -14.83 9.12
N GLU A 253 2.37 -15.09 10.43
CA GLU A 253 3.39 -15.54 11.36
C GLU A 253 4.64 -14.65 11.41
N VAL A 254 4.43 -13.33 11.30
CA VAL A 254 5.50 -12.31 11.24
C VAL A 254 6.41 -12.35 12.47
N GLN A 255 5.88 -12.76 13.63
CA GLN A 255 6.64 -12.83 14.88
C GLN A 255 7.92 -13.67 14.78
N LYS A 256 8.02 -14.59 13.82
CA LYS A 256 9.22 -15.39 13.59
C LYS A 256 10.42 -14.56 13.13
N ASN A 257 10.16 -13.40 12.53
CA ASN A 257 11.14 -12.56 11.86
C ASN A 257 11.28 -11.16 12.49
N LEU A 258 10.68 -10.95 13.67
CA LEU A 258 10.86 -9.72 14.44
C LEU A 258 12.04 -9.86 15.42
N PRO A 259 12.69 -8.76 15.82
CA PRO A 259 13.81 -8.83 16.75
C PRO A 259 13.43 -9.46 18.09
N ALA A 260 14.17 -10.50 18.48
CA ALA A 260 13.99 -11.17 19.77
C ALA A 260 14.13 -10.20 20.96
N SER A 261 14.96 -9.17 20.81
CA SER A 261 15.13 -8.10 21.80
C SER A 261 13.86 -7.29 22.04
N CYS A 262 12.99 -7.14 21.03
CA CYS A 262 11.67 -6.53 21.19
C CYS A 262 10.67 -7.55 21.76
N LEU A 263 10.61 -8.75 21.20
CA LEU A 263 9.65 -9.80 21.58
C LEU A 263 9.81 -10.27 23.04
N SER A 264 10.99 -10.09 23.64
CA SER A 264 11.21 -10.35 25.06
C SER A 264 10.53 -9.34 25.99
N LYS A 265 10.09 -8.19 25.48
CA LYS A 265 9.51 -7.07 26.26
C LYS A 265 8.06 -6.75 25.89
N LEU A 266 7.70 -6.92 24.63
CA LEU A 266 6.41 -6.50 24.08
C LEU A 266 5.76 -7.64 23.27
N ASP A 267 4.45 -7.56 23.10
CA ASP A 267 3.72 -8.49 22.25
C ASP A 267 4.14 -8.35 20.77
N PRO A 268 3.98 -9.41 19.95
CA PRO A 268 4.41 -9.38 18.56
C PRO A 268 3.80 -8.27 17.71
N THR A 269 2.55 -7.88 17.95
CA THR A 269 1.92 -6.77 17.22
C THR A 269 2.59 -5.46 17.56
N SER A 270 2.87 -5.21 18.84
CA SER A 270 3.63 -4.04 19.27
C SER A 270 5.04 -4.01 18.66
N CYS A 271 5.71 -5.15 18.50
CA CYS A 271 7.03 -5.21 17.85
C CYS A 271 7.02 -5.02 16.33
N PHE A 272 5.87 -5.14 15.68
CA PHE A 272 5.71 -4.81 14.27
C PHE A 272 5.54 -3.30 14.05
N PHE A 273 5.17 -2.54 15.09
CA PHE A 273 5.15 -1.08 15.00
C PHE A 273 6.57 -0.50 15.08
N PRO A 274 6.95 0.36 14.13
CA PRO A 274 8.30 0.90 14.05
C PRO A 274 8.67 1.75 15.27
N GLN A 275 7.71 2.40 15.92
CA GLN A 275 7.95 3.15 17.18
C GLN A 275 8.59 2.31 18.30
N ASN A 276 8.34 1.00 18.31
CA ASN A 276 8.93 0.08 19.28
C ASN A 276 10.16 -0.62 18.70
N LEU A 277 10.26 -0.73 17.37
CA LEU A 277 11.29 -1.48 16.66
C LEU A 277 12.59 -0.70 16.48
N ILE A 278 12.52 0.62 16.19
CA ILE A 278 13.68 1.42 15.80
C ILE A 278 14.80 1.44 16.85
N SER A 279 14.46 1.29 18.14
CA SER A 279 15.44 1.24 19.24
C SER A 279 16.27 -0.05 19.25
N HIS A 280 15.86 -1.06 18.49
CA HIS A 280 16.54 -2.34 18.33
C HIS A 280 17.39 -2.41 17.06
N VAL A 281 17.31 -1.40 16.18
CA VAL A 281 18.12 -1.32 14.96
C VAL A 281 19.47 -0.69 15.30
N THR A 282 20.55 -1.39 14.96
CA THR A 282 21.92 -0.94 15.26
C THR A 282 22.61 -0.28 14.07
N THR A 283 22.20 -0.63 12.86
CA THR A 283 22.68 -0.02 11.62
C THR A 283 22.15 1.41 11.49
N PRO A 284 22.96 2.37 10.99
CA PRO A 284 22.49 3.74 10.78
C PRO A 284 21.22 3.79 9.92
N LEU A 285 20.16 4.37 10.51
CA LEU A 285 18.83 4.48 9.92
C LEU A 285 18.44 5.95 9.76
N PHE A 286 17.83 6.27 8.62
CA PHE A 286 17.19 7.56 8.35
C PHE A 286 15.68 7.37 8.27
N ILE A 287 14.94 8.19 9.01
CA ILE A 287 13.47 8.23 8.92
C ILE A 287 13.08 9.48 8.14
N LEU A 288 12.54 9.25 6.95
CA LEU A 288 11.82 10.24 6.15
C LEU A 288 10.33 10.00 6.35
N ASN A 289 9.61 10.93 6.97
CA ASN A 289 8.18 10.75 7.18
C ASN A 289 7.45 12.08 7.13
N ALA A 290 6.27 12.11 6.53
CA ALA A 290 5.34 13.20 6.78
C ALA A 290 4.83 13.11 8.22
N ALA A 291 4.81 14.23 8.94
CA ALA A 291 4.19 14.30 10.26
C ALA A 291 2.67 14.04 10.21
N TYR A 292 2.06 14.35 9.06
CA TYR A 292 0.65 14.12 8.77
C TYR A 292 0.53 13.13 7.60
N ASP A 293 1.06 11.93 7.80
CA ASP A 293 1.04 10.90 6.75
C ASP A 293 -0.39 10.66 6.23
N ALA A 294 -0.59 10.98 4.95
CA ALA A 294 -1.92 11.02 4.35
C ALA A 294 -2.54 9.62 4.26
N TRP A 295 -1.70 8.59 4.10
CA TRP A 295 -2.15 7.20 4.11
C TRP A 295 -2.62 6.82 5.51
N GLN A 296 -1.83 7.13 6.56
CA GLN A 296 -2.19 6.78 7.94
C GLN A 296 -3.47 7.50 8.38
N LEU A 297 -3.69 8.73 7.94
CA LEU A 297 -4.93 9.46 8.13
C LEU A 297 -6.14 8.71 7.55
N GLN A 298 -6.09 8.32 6.27
CA GLN A 298 -7.21 7.64 5.61
C GLN A 298 -7.42 6.20 6.10
N ALA A 299 -6.32 5.47 6.25
CA ALA A 299 -6.33 4.03 6.49
C ALA A 299 -6.55 3.67 7.95
N SER A 300 -6.17 4.55 8.88
CA SER A 300 -6.16 4.22 10.30
C SER A 300 -6.74 5.27 11.23
N LEU A 301 -6.50 6.57 11.01
CA LEU A 301 -6.98 7.59 11.95
C LEU A 301 -8.47 7.90 11.72
N ALA A 302 -8.90 8.02 10.47
CA ALA A 302 -10.29 8.31 10.12
C ALA A 302 -10.82 7.40 8.98
N PRO A 303 -10.65 6.07 9.05
CA PRO A 303 -11.24 5.15 8.08
C PRO A 303 -12.78 5.22 8.14
N PRO A 304 -13.50 4.77 7.08
CA PRO A 304 -14.96 4.73 7.08
C PRO A 304 -15.58 4.01 8.28
N SER A 305 -14.89 2.99 8.83
CA SER A 305 -15.33 2.27 10.03
C SER A 305 -15.24 3.07 11.33
N ALA A 306 -14.35 4.06 11.41
CA ALA A 306 -14.20 4.94 12.57
C ALA A 306 -14.93 6.28 12.40
N ASP A 307 -15.26 6.64 11.16
CA ASP A 307 -16.03 7.85 10.81
C ASP A 307 -17.30 7.50 10.00
N PRO A 308 -18.27 6.77 10.60
CA PRO A 308 -19.45 6.28 9.87
C PRO A 308 -20.38 7.40 9.39
N HIS A 309 -20.24 8.61 9.94
CA HIS A 309 -21.03 9.78 9.56
C HIS A 309 -20.29 10.70 8.58
N GLY A 310 -19.05 10.36 8.18
CA GLY A 310 -18.29 11.09 7.17
C GLY A 310 -17.84 12.49 7.60
N ALA A 311 -17.70 12.76 8.91
CA ALA A 311 -17.26 14.05 9.42
C ALA A 311 -15.85 14.42 8.95
N TRP A 312 -15.03 13.42 8.65
CA TRP A 312 -13.65 13.56 8.18
C TRP A 312 -13.50 13.44 6.66
N ASN A 313 -14.55 13.15 5.89
CA ASN A 313 -14.43 12.93 4.45
C ASN A 313 -13.81 14.15 3.74
N SER A 314 -14.35 15.35 3.94
CA SER A 314 -13.81 16.57 3.32
C SER A 314 -12.36 16.84 3.73
N CYS A 315 -12.00 16.62 5.00
CA CYS A 315 -10.65 16.80 5.53
C CYS A 315 -9.64 15.77 4.97
N LYS A 316 -10.04 14.51 4.84
CA LYS A 316 -9.21 13.45 4.25
C LYS A 316 -8.98 13.65 2.75
N SER A 317 -10.02 14.07 2.04
CA SER A 317 -9.96 14.33 0.60
C SER A 317 -9.13 15.59 0.33
N ASN A 318 -9.31 16.65 1.12
CA ASN A 318 -8.47 17.84 1.06
C ASN A 318 -8.22 18.40 2.46
N HIS A 319 -6.97 18.29 2.93
CA HIS A 319 -6.53 18.79 4.23
C HIS A 319 -6.81 20.29 4.47
N ALA A 320 -6.94 21.10 3.40
CA ALA A 320 -7.32 22.51 3.51
C ALA A 320 -8.74 22.70 4.06
N ASN A 321 -9.60 21.68 3.97
CA ASN A 321 -10.97 21.69 4.47
C ASN A 321 -11.11 21.17 5.91
N CYS A 322 -10.02 20.77 6.56
CA CYS A 322 -10.06 20.35 7.95
C CYS A 322 -10.44 21.53 8.86
N ASN A 323 -11.44 21.33 9.72
CA ASN A 323 -11.80 22.32 10.73
C ASN A 323 -10.77 22.34 11.88
N SER A 324 -10.86 23.33 12.77
CA SER A 324 -9.90 23.52 13.86
C SER A 324 -9.75 22.30 14.79
N SER A 325 -10.85 21.56 15.05
CA SER A 325 -10.79 20.36 15.90
C SER A 325 -10.09 19.18 15.20
N GLN A 326 -10.28 19.04 13.89
CA GLN A 326 -9.61 18.02 13.08
C GLN A 326 -8.12 18.32 12.96
N ILE A 327 -7.76 19.59 12.73
CA ILE A 327 -6.36 20.02 12.77
C ILE A 327 -5.76 19.76 14.14
N GLN A 328 -6.44 20.08 15.24
CA GLN A 328 -5.91 19.80 16.59
C GLN A 328 -5.63 18.31 16.80
N PHE A 329 -6.54 17.42 16.41
CA PHE A 329 -6.31 15.98 16.46
C PHE A 329 -5.06 15.55 15.66
N LEU A 330 -4.88 16.12 14.46
CA LEU A 330 -3.71 15.87 13.62
C LEU A 330 -2.41 16.43 14.23
N GLN A 331 -2.49 17.56 14.94
CA GLN A 331 -1.35 18.09 15.71
C GLN A 331 -0.97 17.16 16.85
N ASP A 332 -1.95 16.59 17.55
CA ASP A 332 -1.70 15.63 18.63
C ASP A 332 -1.06 14.35 18.08
N PHE A 333 -1.49 13.89 16.90
CA PHE A 333 -0.84 12.80 16.17
C PHE A 333 0.62 13.11 15.81
N ARG A 334 0.89 14.31 15.26
CA ARG A 334 2.26 14.77 15.01
C ARG A 334 3.10 14.75 16.28
N ASN A 335 2.58 15.26 17.38
CA ASN A 335 3.31 15.31 18.66
C ASN A 335 3.62 13.89 19.17
N GLN A 336 2.70 12.93 19.00
CA GLN A 336 2.99 11.52 19.30
C GLN A 336 4.13 10.97 18.44
N MET A 337 4.18 11.32 17.14
CA MET A 337 5.28 10.91 16.25
C MET A 337 6.62 11.44 16.74
N LEU A 338 6.68 12.74 17.06
CA LEU A 338 7.91 13.36 17.53
C LEU A 338 8.38 12.75 18.85
N ASN A 339 7.47 12.56 19.81
CA ASN A 339 7.81 11.92 21.08
C ASN A 339 8.34 10.48 20.87
N ALA A 340 7.78 9.72 19.92
CA ALA A 340 8.27 8.38 19.59
C ALA A 340 9.67 8.38 18.94
N LEU A 341 10.07 9.50 18.34
CA LEU A 341 11.37 9.67 17.69
C LEU A 341 12.42 10.35 18.58
N ASP A 342 12.04 10.90 19.74
CA ASP A 342 12.95 11.65 20.62
C ASP A 342 14.21 10.86 20.98
N GLY A 343 14.06 9.63 21.49
CA GLY A 343 15.20 8.79 21.85
C GLY A 343 16.06 8.39 20.65
N PHE A 344 15.43 8.14 19.50
CA PHE A 344 16.11 7.82 18.25
C PHE A 344 16.91 9.01 17.70
N SER A 345 16.42 10.23 17.92
CA SER A 345 17.04 11.46 17.43
C SER A 345 18.38 11.78 18.11
N LEU A 346 18.64 11.22 19.30
CA LEU A 346 19.84 11.51 20.10
C LEU A 346 21.14 11.02 19.46
N SER A 347 21.10 9.93 18.70
CA SER A 347 22.29 9.40 18.02
C SER A 347 22.67 10.27 16.83
N SER A 348 23.94 10.65 16.71
CA SER A 348 24.45 11.37 15.54
C SER A 348 24.49 10.50 14.27
N GLN A 349 24.43 9.17 14.41
CA GLN A 349 24.44 8.23 13.28
C GLN A 349 23.08 8.10 12.61
N THR A 350 21.99 8.37 13.33
CA THR A 350 20.63 8.32 12.77
C THR A 350 20.30 9.62 12.04
N GLY A 351 19.36 9.58 11.10
CA GLY A 351 18.89 10.76 10.39
C GLY A 351 17.37 10.93 10.46
N LEU A 352 16.90 12.17 10.41
CA LEU A 352 15.49 12.52 10.45
C LEU A 352 15.18 13.62 9.45
N TYR A 353 14.11 13.40 8.67
CA TYR A 353 13.44 14.44 7.88
C TYR A 353 11.94 14.28 8.06
N ILE A 354 11.39 15.04 9.00
CA ILE A 354 9.98 15.01 9.38
C ILE A 354 9.33 16.33 8.93
N ASN A 355 8.70 16.33 7.77
CA ASN A 355 8.05 17.53 7.22
C ASN A 355 6.59 17.67 7.66
N SER A 356 6.03 18.86 7.52
CA SER A 356 4.65 19.16 7.90
C SER A 356 3.64 18.96 6.77
N CYS A 357 4.02 18.22 5.73
CA CYS A 357 3.18 17.96 4.57
C CYS A 357 2.16 16.85 4.85
N PHE A 358 1.05 16.89 4.12
CA PHE A 358 0.10 15.78 3.97
C PHE A 358 0.54 14.93 2.78
N ALA A 359 1.53 14.08 3.00
CA ALA A 359 2.17 13.30 1.94
C ALA A 359 2.32 11.82 2.33
N HIS A 360 2.69 11.00 1.34
CA HIS A 360 3.05 9.59 1.49
C HIS A 360 4.00 9.23 0.33
N CYS A 361 5.02 8.41 0.56
CA CYS A 361 6.04 8.03 -0.44
C CYS A 361 6.76 9.19 -1.14
N GLN A 362 7.55 9.93 -0.38
CA GLN A 362 8.17 11.16 -0.87
C GLN A 362 9.48 10.95 -1.64
N SER A 363 10.18 9.84 -1.41
CA SER A 363 11.48 9.54 -2.04
C SER A 363 11.38 9.06 -3.48
N GLU A 364 10.24 8.48 -3.86
CA GLU A 364 10.03 7.93 -5.21
C GLU A 364 9.38 8.94 -6.17
N ARG A 365 8.82 10.00 -5.61
CA ARG A 365 8.14 11.08 -6.30
C ARG A 365 9.11 12.20 -6.62
N GLN A 366 9.29 12.52 -7.90
CA GLN A 366 10.27 13.55 -8.30
C GLN A 366 9.92 14.92 -7.73
N ASP A 367 8.63 15.26 -7.72
CA ASP A 367 8.10 16.54 -7.22
C ASP A 367 8.34 16.74 -5.72
N THR A 368 8.50 15.67 -4.94
CA THR A 368 8.85 15.78 -3.52
C THR A 368 10.32 15.50 -3.21
N TRP A 369 10.98 14.64 -4.00
CA TRP A 369 12.36 14.23 -3.76
C TRP A 369 13.36 15.35 -4.05
N PHE A 370 13.32 15.88 -5.28
CA PHE A 370 14.30 16.85 -5.79
C PHE A 370 13.78 17.61 -7.03
N GLY A 371 12.52 18.02 -7.01
CA GLY A 371 11.98 18.99 -7.97
C GLY A 371 12.38 20.42 -7.62
N ASP A 372 12.32 21.32 -8.60
CA ASP A 372 12.66 22.75 -8.42
C ASP A 372 11.84 23.42 -7.32
N ASP A 373 10.58 22.99 -7.14
CA ASP A 373 9.63 23.44 -6.13
C ASP A 373 9.39 22.40 -5.01
N SER A 374 10.25 21.39 -4.88
CA SER A 374 10.08 20.33 -3.88
C SER A 374 10.03 20.85 -2.44
N PRO A 375 9.37 20.13 -1.51
CA PRO A 375 9.26 20.55 -0.12
C PRO A 375 10.61 20.75 0.58
N LEU A 376 10.69 21.78 1.41
CA LEU A 376 11.93 22.25 2.05
C LEU A 376 11.76 22.43 3.55
N ILE A 377 12.59 21.75 4.34
CA ILE A 377 12.83 22.11 5.74
C ILE A 377 14.07 22.97 5.81
N LYS A 378 13.93 24.25 6.21
CA LYS A 378 15.03 25.22 6.31
C LYS A 378 15.89 25.27 5.02
N ASN A 379 15.22 25.41 3.87
CA ASN A 379 15.81 25.43 2.53
C ASN A 379 16.58 24.16 2.12
N LYS A 380 16.31 23.02 2.77
CA LYS A 380 16.93 21.74 2.42
C LYS A 380 15.89 20.78 1.84
N PRO A 381 16.00 20.38 0.56
CA PRO A 381 15.14 19.37 -0.03
C PRO A 381 15.50 17.97 0.48
N ILE A 382 14.58 17.02 0.30
CA ILE A 382 14.71 15.65 0.81
C ILE A 382 15.97 14.97 0.28
N ALA A 383 16.24 15.02 -1.03
CA ALA A 383 17.39 14.33 -1.62
C ALA A 383 18.73 14.78 -1.01
N ILE A 384 18.89 16.09 -0.79
CA ILE A 384 20.11 16.66 -0.19
C ILE A 384 20.23 16.27 1.28
N ALA A 385 19.13 16.26 2.03
CA ALA A 385 19.12 15.80 3.42
C ALA A 385 19.54 14.33 3.55
N VAL A 386 18.99 13.45 2.71
CA VAL A 386 19.35 12.03 2.70
C VAL A 386 20.81 11.84 2.27
N GLY A 387 21.26 12.52 1.21
CA GLY A 387 22.63 12.45 0.74
C GLY A 387 23.64 12.96 1.75
N ASP A 388 23.37 14.11 2.37
CA ASP A 388 24.22 14.70 3.41
C ASP A 388 24.41 13.74 4.58
N TRP A 389 23.34 13.11 5.03
CA TRP A 389 23.40 12.10 6.08
C TRP A 389 24.12 10.83 5.61
N TYR A 390 23.79 10.33 4.41
CA TYR A 390 24.33 9.07 3.93
C TYR A 390 25.85 9.13 3.78
N PHE A 391 26.36 10.20 3.19
CA PHE A 391 27.79 10.42 2.98
C PHE A 391 28.53 11.02 4.18
N ASP A 392 27.86 11.17 5.31
CA ASP A 392 28.43 11.76 6.53
C ASP A 392 28.89 13.22 6.34
N ARG A 393 28.27 13.95 5.40
CA ARG A 393 28.53 15.38 5.18
C ARG A 393 27.95 16.20 6.34
N GLN A 394 26.78 15.82 6.87
CA GLN A 394 26.13 16.50 8.00
C GLN A 394 25.31 15.53 8.86
N VAL A 395 25.17 15.86 10.15
CA VAL A 395 24.13 15.26 11.01
C VAL A 395 22.79 15.92 10.65
N VAL A 396 21.80 15.13 10.24
CA VAL A 396 20.52 15.64 9.75
C VAL A 396 19.40 15.26 10.72
N LYS A 397 18.89 16.27 11.45
CA LYS A 397 17.73 16.19 12.34
C LYS A 397 16.70 17.24 11.95
N ALA A 398 16.21 17.13 10.72
CA ALA A 398 15.27 18.08 10.17
C ALA A 398 13.85 17.74 10.65
N ILE A 399 13.30 18.57 11.51
CA ILE A 399 11.90 18.50 11.96
C ILE A 399 11.28 19.85 11.63
N ASP A 400 10.19 19.80 10.89
CA ASP A 400 9.47 20.97 10.44
C ASP A 400 8.51 21.50 11.52
N CYS A 401 7.99 22.70 11.32
CA CYS A 401 6.99 23.30 12.18
C CYS A 401 5.62 22.59 12.08
N ALA A 402 4.64 23.03 12.86
CA ALA A 402 3.28 22.51 12.79
C ALA A 402 2.54 23.10 11.58
N TYR A 403 1.73 22.30 10.87
CA TYR A 403 0.86 22.78 9.80
C TYR A 403 0.00 23.95 10.29
N PRO A 404 -0.20 25.02 9.51
CA PRO A 404 0.06 25.17 8.07
C PRO A 404 1.32 25.97 7.74
N CYS A 405 2.39 25.87 8.53
CA CYS A 405 3.53 26.77 8.40
C CYS A 405 4.33 26.59 7.09
N ASP A 406 4.54 25.36 6.62
CA ASP A 406 5.33 25.08 5.43
C ASP A 406 4.49 25.28 4.18
N LYS A 407 4.92 26.22 3.34
CA LYS A 407 4.27 26.59 2.08
C LYS A 407 4.86 25.89 0.87
N THR A 408 5.92 25.11 1.05
CA THR A 408 6.58 24.33 0.01
C THR A 408 6.00 22.91 -0.13
N CYS A 409 5.08 22.54 0.76
CA CYS A 409 4.50 21.20 0.77
C CYS A 409 3.63 20.90 -0.46
N HIS A 410 3.95 19.77 -1.11
CA HIS A 410 3.11 19.15 -2.14
C HIS A 410 2.14 18.17 -1.47
N ASN A 411 1.06 18.72 -0.91
CA ASN A 411 0.06 17.95 -0.19
C ASN A 411 -0.79 17.11 -1.15
N LEU A 412 -1.09 15.87 -0.75
CA LEU A 412 -2.02 15.00 -1.47
C LEU A 412 -3.45 15.52 -1.30
N VAL A 413 -4.16 15.59 -2.43
CA VAL A 413 -5.59 15.92 -2.52
C VAL A 413 -6.26 14.83 -3.34
N PHE A 414 -7.36 14.29 -2.83
CA PHE A 414 -8.12 13.19 -3.42
C PHE A 414 -9.46 13.74 -3.90
N ASN A 415 -9.84 13.44 -5.14
CA ASN A 415 -11.14 13.86 -5.69
C ASN A 415 -12.18 12.76 -5.44
N ASP A 416 -13.35 13.12 -4.92
CA ASP A 416 -14.43 12.18 -4.58
C ASP A 416 -15.21 11.64 -5.82
N ASP A 417 -14.81 11.98 -7.05
CA ASP A 417 -15.66 11.94 -8.25
C ASP A 417 -15.43 10.78 -9.25
N VAL A 418 -14.86 9.64 -8.84
CA VAL A 418 -14.81 8.43 -9.68
C VAL A 418 -15.36 7.21 -8.94
N SER A 419 -16.69 7.15 -8.83
CA SER A 419 -17.44 5.99 -8.36
C SER A 419 -18.17 5.28 -9.51
N THR A 420 -17.51 5.13 -10.66
CA THR A 420 -17.99 4.23 -11.73
C THR A 420 -16.92 3.20 -12.09
N PRO A 421 -17.15 1.90 -11.81
CA PRO A 421 -16.32 0.85 -12.37
C PRO A 421 -16.63 0.74 -13.86
N VAL A 422 -15.83 1.38 -14.71
CA VAL A 422 -15.78 1.02 -16.12
C VAL A 422 -15.04 -0.31 -16.19
N GLY A 423 -15.82 -1.39 -16.23
CA GLY A 423 -15.31 -2.69 -16.61
C GLY A 423 -14.70 -2.58 -18.01
N SER A 424 -13.39 -2.75 -18.11
CA SER A 424 -12.73 -3.04 -19.38
C SER A 424 -13.17 -4.44 -19.81
N GLN A 425 -14.25 -4.51 -20.60
CA GLN A 425 -14.56 -5.70 -21.36
C GLN A 425 -13.41 -5.96 -22.35
N PRO A 426 -12.94 -7.22 -22.47
CA PRO A 426 -11.98 -7.60 -23.50
C PRO A 426 -12.72 -7.76 -24.83
N THR A 427 -12.42 -6.93 -25.81
CA THR A 427 -12.79 -7.23 -27.20
C THR A 427 -11.71 -8.12 -27.81
N SER A 428 -11.98 -9.42 -27.82
CA SER A 428 -11.47 -10.31 -28.85
C SER A 428 -12.19 -10.00 -30.15
N ASP A 429 -11.44 -9.68 -31.19
CA ASP A 429 -11.57 -10.28 -32.53
C ASP A 429 -10.46 -9.72 -33.42
N GLY A 430 -9.64 -10.63 -33.96
CA GLY A 430 -8.62 -10.28 -34.95
C GLY A 430 -9.21 -10.17 -36.35
N ILE A 431 -8.50 -9.50 -37.25
CA ILE A 431 -8.24 -9.93 -38.63
C ILE A 431 -7.15 -9.02 -39.24
N PHE A 432 -6.29 -9.68 -40.01
CA PHE A 432 -5.16 -9.23 -40.80
C PHE A 432 -5.56 -8.21 -41.89
N SER A 433 -4.79 -7.14 -42.10
CA SER A 433 -4.24 -6.74 -43.42
C SER A 433 -3.45 -5.43 -43.36
N THR A 434 -2.30 -5.46 -44.01
CA THR A 434 -1.34 -4.39 -44.33
C THR A 434 -1.90 -3.28 -45.23
N VAL A 435 -1.39 -2.04 -45.11
CA VAL A 435 -0.70 -1.21 -46.15
C VAL A 435 -0.62 0.28 -45.70
N ASP A 436 0.50 0.90 -46.08
CA ASP A 436 1.15 2.20 -45.83
C ASP A 436 0.39 3.54 -45.97
N PRO A 437 1.03 4.69 -45.59
CA PRO A 437 0.39 5.95 -45.21
C PRO A 437 0.39 7.02 -46.32
N GLN A 438 -0.48 8.04 -46.17
CA GLN A 438 -0.31 9.31 -46.88
C GLN A 438 -0.81 10.52 -46.09
N SER A 439 0.02 11.56 -46.19
CA SER A 439 -0.05 12.92 -45.67
C SER A 439 -1.13 13.80 -46.29
N SER A 440 -1.64 14.79 -45.56
CA SER A 440 -1.67 16.19 -46.02
C SER A 440 -2.18 17.17 -44.96
N SER A 441 -1.68 18.39 -45.10
CA SER A 441 -1.69 19.62 -44.32
C SER A 441 -2.98 20.45 -44.33
N ASP A 442 -2.94 21.48 -43.47
CA ASP A 442 -3.56 22.83 -43.55
C ASP A 442 -4.92 23.12 -42.91
N ASP A 443 -4.81 23.77 -41.74
CA ASP A 443 -5.01 25.21 -41.49
C ASP A 443 -6.38 25.80 -41.06
N THR A 444 -6.23 26.68 -40.07
CA THR A 444 -7.01 27.87 -39.64
C THR A 444 -8.52 27.83 -39.23
N THR A 445 -8.71 28.21 -37.96
CA THR A 445 -9.72 29.11 -37.35
C THR A 445 -11.21 28.76 -37.39
N ALA A 446 -11.83 28.62 -36.21
CA ALA A 446 -12.93 29.49 -35.75
C ALA A 446 -13.48 29.07 -34.37
N THR A 447 -13.55 30.05 -33.48
CA THR A 447 -14.28 30.03 -32.21
C THR A 447 -15.79 29.93 -32.48
N MET A 448 -16.47 28.93 -31.91
CA MET A 448 -17.91 29.02 -31.64
C MET A 448 -18.29 28.33 -30.34
N VAL A 449 -18.81 29.14 -29.43
CA VAL A 449 -19.56 28.74 -28.24
C VAL A 449 -20.95 28.32 -28.70
N PHE A 450 -21.35 27.08 -28.43
CA PHE A 450 -22.76 26.72 -28.36
C PHE A 450 -23.01 25.75 -27.20
N SER A 451 -23.83 26.24 -26.28
CA SER A 451 -24.56 25.48 -25.29
C SER A 451 -25.69 24.70 -25.98
N TYR A 452 -25.81 23.41 -25.71
CA TYR A 452 -27.07 22.69 -25.89
C TYR A 452 -27.21 21.61 -24.83
N SER A 453 -28.19 21.81 -23.95
CA SER A 453 -28.84 20.75 -23.18
C SER A 453 -29.75 19.93 -24.10
N PRO A 454 -29.96 18.66 -23.76
CA PRO A 454 -31.32 18.12 -23.81
C PRO A 454 -31.72 17.62 -22.42
N ARG A 455 -32.76 18.27 -21.88
CA ARG A 455 -33.62 17.67 -20.85
C ARG A 455 -34.29 16.44 -21.46
N LEU A 456 -34.12 15.29 -20.83
CA LEU A 456 -35.01 14.14 -20.98
C LEU A 456 -35.57 13.81 -19.60
N THR A 457 -36.87 14.03 -19.50
CA THR A 457 -37.74 13.75 -18.36
C THR A 457 -37.87 12.25 -18.15
N LEU A 458 -37.60 11.78 -16.93
CA LEU A 458 -37.83 10.40 -16.49
C LEU A 458 -38.87 10.37 -15.37
N THR A 459 -39.60 9.24 -15.34
CA THR A 459 -40.68 8.77 -14.43
C THR A 459 -42.12 9.02 -14.93
N PRO A 460 -43.05 8.05 -14.77
CA PRO A 460 -43.07 7.04 -13.70
C PRO A 460 -43.21 5.57 -14.17
N LEU A 461 -42.45 4.67 -13.52
CA LEU A 461 -42.71 3.23 -13.53
C LEU A 461 -42.98 2.76 -12.09
N TYR A 462 -44.07 3.25 -11.52
CA TYR A 462 -44.85 2.45 -10.58
C TYR A 462 -45.70 1.52 -11.43
N MET A 463 -45.33 0.23 -11.53
CA MET A 463 -46.17 -0.92 -11.88
C MET A 463 -45.28 -2.13 -12.19
N LEU A 464 -44.51 -2.59 -11.20
CA LEU A 464 -43.84 -3.90 -11.25
C LEU A 464 -43.67 -4.51 -9.84
N ALA A 465 -44.60 -4.19 -8.95
CA ALA A 465 -44.73 -4.80 -7.62
C ALA A 465 -46.09 -5.52 -7.41
N ALA A 466 -46.90 -5.64 -8.46
CA ALA A 466 -48.27 -6.19 -8.36
C ALA A 466 -48.48 -7.55 -9.06
N TYR A 467 -47.43 -8.15 -9.66
CA TYR A 467 -47.56 -9.42 -10.39
C TYR A 467 -47.02 -10.66 -9.68
N PHE A 468 -46.41 -10.52 -8.49
CA PHE A 468 -45.92 -11.66 -7.70
C PHE A 468 -46.83 -12.06 -6.52
N LEU A 469 -47.92 -11.33 -6.28
CA LEU A 469 -48.86 -11.61 -5.17
C LEU A 469 -50.18 -12.28 -5.60
N VAL A 470 -50.39 -12.53 -6.90
CA VAL A 470 -51.63 -13.17 -7.40
C VAL A 470 -51.43 -14.66 -7.76
N ALA A 471 -50.19 -15.15 -7.84
CA ALA A 471 -49.89 -16.55 -8.13
C ALA A 471 -49.83 -17.46 -6.88
N PHE A 472 -49.85 -16.91 -5.66
CA PHE A 472 -49.76 -17.68 -4.42
C PHE A 472 -51.11 -17.94 -3.71
N MET A 473 -52.21 -17.41 -4.25
CA MET A 473 -53.55 -17.55 -3.66
C MET A 473 -54.48 -18.55 -4.35
N PHE A 474 -53.98 -19.37 -5.29
CA PHE A 474 -54.82 -20.37 -6.00
C PHE A 474 -54.40 -21.83 -5.84
N LEU A 475 -53.47 -22.17 -4.93
CA LEU A 475 -53.04 -23.56 -4.68
C LEU A 475 -53.20 -24.05 -3.24
N LEU A 476 -54.08 -23.42 -2.47
CA LEU A 476 -54.49 -23.91 -1.14
C LEU A 476 -56.01 -23.98 -1.03
N GLN A 477 -56.64 -24.87 -1.81
CA GLN A 477 -57.98 -25.35 -1.50
C GLN A 477 -58.31 -26.60 -2.32
N LYS A 478 -58.06 -27.78 -1.74
CA LYS A 478 -58.93 -28.98 -1.76
C LYS A 478 -58.20 -30.12 -1.05
N GLY A 479 -58.79 -30.58 0.06
CA GLY A 479 -58.34 -31.74 0.80
C GLY A 479 -58.95 -33.05 0.29
N ASP A 480 -58.42 -34.13 0.87
CA ASP A 480 -58.93 -35.51 1.05
C ASP A 480 -58.11 -36.62 0.33
N PRO A 481 -58.05 -37.88 0.84
CA PRO A 481 -57.05 -38.30 1.83
C PRO A 481 -56.36 -39.67 1.53
N LEU A 482 -55.42 -40.03 2.41
CA LEU A 482 -54.92 -41.38 2.78
C LEU A 482 -54.15 -42.24 1.74
N PHE A 483 -52.92 -42.65 2.06
CA PHE A 483 -52.58 -44.05 2.44
C PHE A 483 -51.12 -44.17 2.92
N VAL A 484 -50.97 -44.98 3.96
CA VAL A 484 -49.74 -45.35 4.68
C VAL A 484 -48.95 -46.40 3.89
N LEU A 485 -47.63 -46.28 3.83
CA LEU A 485 -46.71 -47.43 3.79
C LEU A 485 -45.38 -47.06 4.48
N VAL A 486 -45.13 -47.71 5.62
CA VAL A 486 -43.85 -47.78 6.33
C VAL A 486 -43.10 -49.03 5.84
N PRO A 487 -41.77 -48.98 5.72
CA PRO A 487 -40.99 -50.04 6.36
C PRO A 487 -39.92 -49.49 7.29
N SER A 488 -39.83 -50.21 8.40
CA SER A 488 -38.97 -50.07 9.56
C SER A 488 -37.63 -50.80 9.42
N SER A 489 -36.55 -50.19 9.91
CA SER A 489 -35.43 -50.86 10.62
C SER A 489 -34.47 -49.78 11.16
N LEU A 490 -34.50 -49.38 12.44
CA LEU A 490 -33.83 -49.99 13.61
C LEU A 490 -32.34 -50.29 13.37
N GLN A 491 -31.43 -49.46 13.90
CA GLN A 491 -30.69 -49.74 15.14
C GLN A 491 -29.69 -48.63 15.49
N ALA A 492 -29.74 -48.20 16.75
CA ALA A 492 -28.73 -47.41 17.44
C ALA A 492 -27.98 -48.34 18.41
N VAL A 493 -26.65 -48.20 18.54
CA VAL A 493 -25.84 -48.65 19.69
C VAL A 493 -24.65 -47.67 19.88
N PRO A 494 -24.20 -47.38 21.12
CA PRO A 494 -23.66 -46.08 21.53
C PRO A 494 -22.13 -46.16 21.92
N PRO A 495 -21.52 -45.19 22.66
CA PRO A 495 -20.08 -44.92 22.66
C PRO A 495 -19.31 -45.68 23.74
N THR A 496 -17.98 -45.74 23.58
CA THR A 496 -17.05 -46.09 24.66
C THR A 496 -15.90 -45.09 24.75
N LYS A 497 -15.76 -44.51 25.96
CA LYS A 497 -14.53 -43.87 26.45
C LYS A 497 -13.50 -44.94 26.80
N HIS A 498 -12.23 -44.69 26.48
CA HIS A 498 -11.12 -44.74 27.42
C HIS A 498 -10.00 -43.83 26.92
#